data_AF-A0A9Q9HDF5-F1
#
_entry.id   AF-A0A9Q9HDF5-F1
#
_cell.length_a   1.000
_cell.length_b   1.000
_cell.length_c   1.000
_cell.angle_alpha   90.00
_cell.angle_beta   90.00
_cell.angle_gamma   90.00
#
_symmetry.space_group_name_H-M   'P 1'
#
loop_
_entity.id
_entity.type
_entity.pdbx_description
1 polymer ?
#
loop_
_entity_poly.entity_id
_entity_poly.type
_entity_poly.pdbx_seq_one_letter_code
_entity_poly.pdbx_strand_id
1 'polypeptide(L)'
;MSEPATRPILPLPSISYAKTKQAAEALVMEAFEDFPPSADFSMRANAVRLLVGMWFIHGSMSFPRGWVTPAMQAFIQRGIDCPNPRCWRSYRSDVKDNPGQFLSTPGAPVDLIRQMELDLMGEA
;
A
#
# COMPACT_ATOMS: atom_id res chain seq x y z
N MET A 1 -38.37 -7.37 -35.04
CA MET A 1 -37.40 -6.37 -34.55
C MET A 1 -36.07 -7.10 -34.39
N SER A 2 -35.08 -6.79 -35.23
CA SER A 2 -33.78 -7.48 -35.20
C SER A 2 -32.93 -6.91 -34.07
N GLU A 3 -32.33 -7.78 -33.24
CA GLU A 3 -31.43 -7.38 -32.16
C GLU A 3 -30.22 -6.59 -32.70
N PRO A 4 -29.74 -5.56 -31.98
CA PRO A 4 -28.58 -4.80 -32.41
C PRO A 4 -27.33 -5.69 -32.32
N ALA A 5 -26.63 -5.84 -33.45
CA ALA A 5 -25.39 -6.59 -33.53
C ALA A 5 -24.38 -6.08 -32.48
N THR A 6 -24.02 -6.94 -31.53
CA THR A 6 -23.01 -6.64 -30.51
C THR A 6 -21.68 -6.40 -31.20
N ARG A 7 -21.14 -5.18 -31.11
CA ARG A 7 -19.80 -4.87 -31.66
C ARG A 7 -18.76 -5.73 -30.94
N PRO A 8 -17.82 -6.36 -31.65
CA PRO A 8 -16.74 -7.10 -31.01
C PRO A 8 -15.90 -6.14 -30.17
N ILE A 9 -15.81 -6.40 -28.86
CA ILE A 9 -14.92 -5.68 -27.95
C ILE A 9 -13.54 -6.28 -28.15
N LEU A 10 -12.67 -5.56 -28.85
CA LEU A 10 -11.26 -5.91 -28.91
C LEU A 10 -10.66 -5.78 -27.51
N PRO A 11 -9.90 -6.78 -27.02
CA PRO A 11 -9.23 -6.66 -25.73
C PRO A 11 -8.29 -5.47 -25.77
N LEU A 12 -8.38 -4.60 -24.76
CA LEU A 12 -7.45 -3.48 -24.62
C LEU A 12 -6.03 -4.05 -24.49
N PRO A 13 -5.02 -3.46 -25.16
CA PRO A 13 -3.64 -3.88 -24.98
C PRO A 13 -3.24 -3.70 -23.52
N SER A 14 -2.97 -4.81 -22.82
CA SER A 14 -2.48 -4.79 -21.44
C SER A 14 -0.96 -4.70 -21.45
N ILE A 15 -0.41 -3.50 -21.23
CA ILE A 15 1.02 -3.37 -20.96
C ILE A 15 1.24 -3.79 -19.49
N SER A 16 1.72 -5.02 -19.29
CA SER A 16 2.14 -5.48 -17.96
C SER A 16 3.63 -5.25 -17.80
N TYR A 17 4.02 -4.47 -16.78
CA TYR A 17 5.42 -4.27 -16.43
C TYR A 17 5.84 -5.35 -15.43
N ALA A 18 6.22 -6.53 -15.94
CA ALA A 18 6.51 -7.70 -15.10
C ALA A 18 7.55 -7.44 -14.00
N LYS A 19 8.63 -6.70 -14.32
CA LYS A 19 9.69 -6.35 -13.36
C LYS A 19 9.19 -5.47 -12.21
N THR A 20 8.41 -4.43 -12.51
CA THR A 20 7.89 -3.54 -11.45
C THR A 20 6.83 -4.22 -10.60
N LYS A 21 6.08 -5.16 -11.19
CA LYS A 21 5.12 -5.99 -10.45
C LYS A 21 5.84 -6.90 -9.46
N GLN A 22 6.90 -7.60 -9.88
CA GLN A 22 7.69 -8.44 -8.98
C GLN A 22 8.32 -7.64 -7.83
N ALA A 23 8.86 -6.45 -8.12
CA ALA A 23 9.40 -5.57 -7.08
C ALA A 23 8.32 -5.10 -6.10
N ALA A 24 7.13 -4.77 -6.59
CA ALA A 24 5.99 -4.40 -5.76
C ALA A 24 5.53 -5.56 -4.86
N GLU A 25 5.44 -6.77 -5.40
CA GLU A 25 5.08 -7.98 -4.65
C GLU A 25 6.11 -8.29 -3.57
N ALA A 26 7.40 -8.29 -3.92
CA ALA A 26 8.49 -8.54 -2.97
C ALA A 26 8.46 -7.53 -1.81
N LEU A 27 8.38 -6.23 -2.10
CA LEU A 27 8.32 -5.19 -1.09
C LEU A 27 7.11 -5.34 -0.16
N VAL A 28 5.93 -5.63 -0.72
CA VAL A 28 4.71 -5.81 0.08
C VAL A 28 4.85 -7.04 0.97
N MET A 29 5.32 -8.16 0.44
CA MET A 29 5.42 -9.41 1.20
C MET A 29 6.44 -9.30 2.34
N GLU A 30 7.61 -8.70 2.08
CA GLU A 30 8.62 -8.46 3.11
C GLU A 30 8.06 -7.55 4.23
N ALA A 31 7.41 -6.44 3.87
CA ALA A 31 6.77 -5.56 4.85
C ALA A 31 5.63 -6.25 5.62
N PHE A 32 4.92 -7.17 4.97
CA PHE A 32 3.81 -7.90 5.58
C PHE A 32 4.31 -8.98 6.56
N GLU A 33 5.48 -9.57 6.32
CA GLU A 33 6.12 -10.51 7.22
C GLU A 33 6.62 -9.81 8.50
N ASP A 34 7.24 -8.64 8.35
CA ASP A 34 7.73 -7.84 9.49
C ASP A 34 6.58 -7.17 10.27
N PHE A 35 5.56 -6.70 9.56
CA PHE A 35 4.42 -5.97 10.12
C PHE A 35 3.09 -6.64 9.76
N PRO A 36 2.83 -7.86 10.28
CA PRO A 36 1.63 -8.61 9.91
C PRO A 36 0.37 -7.85 10.37
N PRO A 37 -0.64 -7.71 9.50
CA PRO A 37 -1.91 -7.11 9.89
C PRO A 37 -2.65 -7.99 10.90
N SER A 38 -3.42 -7.35 11.78
CA SER A 38 -4.26 -8.02 12.78
C SER A 38 -5.74 -7.68 12.56
N ALA A 39 -6.63 -8.65 12.79
CA ALA A 39 -8.07 -8.43 12.81
C ALA A 39 -8.52 -7.50 13.95
N ASP A 40 -7.71 -7.36 15.00
CA ASP A 40 -7.99 -6.45 16.12
C ASP A 40 -7.76 -4.97 15.76
N PHE A 41 -7.11 -4.71 14.65
CA PHE A 41 -6.78 -3.36 14.20
C PHE A 41 -7.73 -2.90 13.10
N SER A 42 -8.04 -1.61 13.13
CA SER A 42 -8.80 -0.99 12.04
C SER A 42 -8.08 -1.13 10.70
N MET A 43 -8.86 -1.11 9.63
CA MET A 43 -8.37 -1.08 8.25
C MET A 43 -7.29 0.01 8.03
N ARG A 44 -7.50 1.21 8.59
CA ARG A 44 -6.51 2.31 8.52
C ARG A 44 -5.23 1.96 9.27
N ALA A 45 -5.33 1.40 10.47
CA ALA A 45 -4.17 1.05 11.28
C ALA A 45 -3.31 -0.02 10.59
N ASN A 46 -3.92 -1.08 10.08
CA ASN A 46 -3.20 -2.10 9.31
C ASN A 46 -2.55 -1.51 8.04
N ALA A 47 -3.26 -0.66 7.31
CA ALA A 47 -2.71 -0.03 6.11
C ALA A 47 -1.50 0.87 6.43
N VAL A 48 -1.59 1.69 7.48
CA VAL A 48 -0.47 2.55 7.92
C VAL A 48 0.73 1.72 8.36
N ARG A 49 0.52 0.65 9.13
CA ARG A 49 1.60 -0.27 9.55
C ARG A 49 2.32 -0.86 8.34
N LEU A 50 1.58 -1.33 7.33
CA LEU A 50 2.18 -1.84 6.10
C LEU A 50 2.95 -0.73 5.36
N LEU A 51 2.38 0.46 5.22
CA LEU A 51 3.04 1.58 4.52
C LEU A 51 4.35 2.00 5.19
N VAL A 52 4.39 2.05 6.52
CA VAL A 52 5.61 2.36 7.26
C VAL A 52 6.63 1.24 7.14
N GLY A 53 6.20 -0.03 7.19
CA GLY A 53 7.07 -1.17 6.92
C GLY A 53 7.68 -1.14 5.51
N MET A 54 6.85 -0.86 4.50
CA MET A 54 7.32 -0.69 3.13
C MET A 54 8.29 0.49 3.00
N TRP A 55 8.07 1.60 3.71
CA TRP A 55 9.02 2.70 3.74
C TRP A 55 10.36 2.29 4.34
N PHE A 56 10.34 1.54 5.44
CA PHE A 56 11.56 1.07 6.11
C PHE A 56 12.40 0.16 5.20
N ILE A 57 11.77 -0.77 4.48
CA ILE A 57 12.45 -1.68 3.54
C ILE A 57 12.91 -0.94 2.27
N HIS A 58 12.06 -0.08 1.71
CA HIS A 58 12.33 0.60 0.45
C HIS A 58 13.25 1.84 0.61
N GLY A 59 13.33 2.41 1.81
CA GLY A 59 14.02 3.66 2.12
C GLY A 59 13.32 4.93 1.61
N SER A 60 12.13 4.83 1.02
CA SER A 60 11.34 6.00 0.62
C SER A 60 9.87 5.65 0.39
N MET A 61 9.01 6.66 0.42
CA MET A 61 7.58 6.49 0.11
C MET A 61 7.32 6.29 -1.39
N SER A 62 8.33 6.37 -2.27
CA SER A 62 8.20 6.26 -3.73
C SER A 62 8.14 4.81 -4.23
N PHE A 63 7.14 4.06 -3.76
CA PHE A 63 7.00 2.62 -4.02
C PHE A 63 6.88 2.25 -5.51
N PRO A 64 7.25 1.01 -5.90
CA PRO A 64 7.13 0.53 -7.26
C PRO A 64 5.72 0.66 -7.83
N ARG A 65 5.62 0.95 -9.13
CA ARG A 65 4.34 1.10 -9.83
C ARG A 65 3.49 -0.16 -9.67
N GLY A 66 2.26 0.02 -9.18
CA GLY A 66 1.30 -1.07 -9.03
C GLY A 66 1.25 -1.71 -7.65
N TRP A 67 2.03 -1.23 -6.67
CA TRP A 67 2.11 -1.77 -5.29
C TRP A 67 0.77 -1.93 -4.55
N VAL A 68 -0.25 -1.14 -4.90
CA VAL A 68 -1.58 -1.22 -4.26
C VAL A 68 -2.22 -2.58 -4.48
N THR A 69 -2.09 -3.17 -5.67
CA THR A 69 -2.71 -4.47 -5.98
C THR A 69 -2.18 -5.60 -5.09
N PRO A 70 -0.85 -5.83 -4.98
CA PRO A 70 -0.35 -6.84 -4.05
C PRO A 70 -0.65 -6.52 -2.59
N ALA A 71 -0.63 -5.25 -2.16
CA ALA A 71 -1.03 -4.88 -0.80
C ALA A 71 -2.48 -5.29 -0.48
N MET A 72 -3.41 -5.02 -1.40
CA MET A 72 -4.79 -5.45 -1.25
C MET A 72 -4.93 -6.97 -1.25
N GLN A 73 -4.22 -7.67 -2.14
CA GLN A 73 -4.24 -9.13 -2.21
C GLN A 73 -3.72 -9.77 -0.92
N ALA A 74 -2.66 -9.24 -0.32
CA ALA A 74 -2.11 -9.72 0.94
C ALA A 74 -3.14 -9.61 2.09
N PHE A 75 -3.88 -8.51 2.16
CA PHE A 75 -4.95 -8.33 3.16
C PHE A 75 -6.09 -9.33 2.95
N ILE A 76 -6.56 -9.47 1.70
CA ILE A 76 -7.65 -10.39 1.33
C ILE A 76 -7.27 -11.84 1.64
N GLN A 77 -6.04 -12.25 1.28
CA GLN A 77 -5.55 -13.62 1.55
C GLN A 77 -5.47 -13.93 3.04
N ARG A 78 -5.27 -12.92 3.90
CA ARG A 78 -5.24 -13.07 5.35
C ARG A 78 -6.63 -12.99 6.00
N GLY A 79 -7.68 -12.72 5.21
CA GLY A 79 -9.05 -12.57 5.70
C GLY A 79 -9.29 -11.30 6.51
N ILE A 80 -8.55 -10.23 6.21
CA ILE A 80 -8.62 -8.95 6.93
C ILE A 80 -9.25 -7.89 6.04
N ASP A 81 -9.99 -6.97 6.66
CA ASP A 81 -10.63 -5.84 5.99
C ASP A 81 -9.63 -5.02 5.18
N CYS A 82 -9.89 -4.94 3.87
CA CYS A 82 -9.00 -4.31 2.90
C CYS A 82 -9.53 -2.93 2.46
N PRO A 83 -8.70 -1.87 2.53
CA PRO A 83 -9.07 -0.59 1.93
C PRO A 83 -9.20 -0.68 0.41
N ASN A 84 -10.05 0.18 -0.15
CA ASN A 84 -10.12 0.35 -1.60
C ASN A 84 -8.84 1.06 -2.12
N PRO A 85 -8.56 0.99 -3.44
CA PRO A 85 -7.33 1.56 -4.01
C PRO A 85 -7.14 3.06 -3.79
N ARG A 86 -8.24 3.82 -3.63
CA ARG A 86 -8.19 5.26 -3.37
C ARG A 86 -7.74 5.53 -1.93
N CYS A 87 -8.28 4.79 -0.97
CA CYS A 87 -7.88 4.89 0.43
C CYS A 87 -6.39 4.57 0.62
N TRP A 88 -5.87 3.52 -0.01
CA TRP A 88 -4.44 3.19 0.03
C TRP A 88 -3.54 4.35 -0.39
N ARG A 89 -3.88 5.04 -1.49
CA ARG A 89 -3.11 6.19 -1.98
C ARG A 89 -3.24 7.40 -1.07
N SER A 90 -4.44 7.63 -0.51
CA SER A 90 -4.68 8.68 0.47
C SER A 90 -3.82 8.47 1.71
N TYR A 91 -3.86 7.28 2.31
CA TYR A 91 -3.07 6.95 3.49
C TYR A 91 -1.57 7.05 3.22
N ARG A 92 -1.11 6.63 2.03
CA ARG A 92 0.29 6.83 1.64
C ARG A 92 0.66 8.32 1.59
N SER A 93 -0.21 9.19 1.07
CA SER A 93 0.04 10.63 1.09
C SER A 93 0.10 11.15 2.52
N ASP A 94 -0.87 10.78 3.35
CA ASP A 94 -0.92 11.20 4.75
C ASP A 94 0.33 10.80 5.52
N VAL A 95 0.79 9.55 5.35
CA VAL A 95 2.02 9.03 5.99
C VAL A 95 3.27 9.73 5.46
N LYS A 96 3.29 10.07 4.16
CA LYS A 96 4.42 10.77 3.54
C LYS A 96 4.52 12.21 4.05
N ASP A 97 3.41 12.92 4.08
CA ASP A 97 3.39 14.37 4.28
C ASP A 97 3.30 14.75 5.76
N ASN A 98 2.72 13.88 6.60
CA ASN A 98 2.60 14.08 8.05
C ASN A 98 2.57 12.73 8.79
N PRO A 99 3.71 12.02 8.91
CA PRO A 99 3.78 10.73 9.59
C PRO A 99 3.42 10.83 11.08
N GLY A 100 3.72 11.95 11.74
CA GLY A 100 3.47 12.19 13.16
C GLY A 100 2.00 12.01 13.60
N GLN A 101 1.05 12.25 12.71
CA GLN A 101 -0.38 12.05 13.01
C GLN A 101 -0.72 10.59 13.37
N PHE A 102 0.16 9.64 13.03
CA PHE A 102 -0.05 8.21 13.22
C PHE A 102 0.63 7.63 14.46
N LEU A 103 1.32 8.44 15.27
CA LEU A 103 2.02 7.98 16.48
C LEU A 103 1.10 7.29 17.51
N SER A 104 -0.19 7.62 17.53
CA SER A 104 -1.20 7.00 18.40
C SER A 104 -1.93 5.82 17.76
N THR A 105 -1.56 5.42 16.54
CA THR A 105 -2.22 4.33 15.83
C THR A 105 -1.90 2.99 16.50
N PRO A 106 -2.91 2.14 16.79
CA PRO A 106 -2.67 0.84 17.42
C PRO A 106 -1.68 -0.03 16.62
N GLY A 107 -0.67 -0.55 17.33
CA GLY A 107 0.37 -1.42 16.74
C GLY A 107 1.31 -0.72 15.77
N ALA A 108 1.25 0.61 15.65
CA ALA A 108 2.13 1.35 14.76
C ALA A 108 3.60 1.27 15.22
N PRO A 109 4.56 1.13 14.29
CA PRO A 109 5.97 1.14 14.62
C PRO A 109 6.41 2.59 14.92
N VAL A 110 6.23 3.01 16.18
CA VAL A 110 6.45 4.39 16.64
C VAL A 110 7.84 4.90 16.31
N ASP A 111 8.88 4.08 16.50
CA ASP A 111 10.26 4.50 16.24
C ASP A 111 10.52 4.75 14.76
N LEU A 112 9.93 3.94 13.88
CA LEU A 112 10.00 4.17 12.42
C LEU A 112 9.25 5.44 12.04
N ILE A 113 8.06 5.68 12.59
CA ILE A 113 7.29 6.91 12.33
C ILE A 113 8.08 8.15 12.76
N ARG A 114 8.73 8.12 13.93
CA ARG A 114 9.60 9.21 14.38
C ARG A 114 10.79 9.43 13.45
N GLN A 115 11.40 8.35 12.95
CA GLN A 115 12.47 8.48 11.97
C GLN A 115 11.98 9.13 10.68
N MET A 116 10.78 8.75 10.19
CA MET A 116 10.17 9.41 9.03
C MET A 116 9.97 10.92 9.26
N GLU A 117 9.55 11.33 10.46
CA GLU A 117 9.43 12.76 10.80
C GLU A 117 10.79 13.47 10.75
N LEU A 118 11.85 12.85 11.28
CA LEU A 118 13.21 13.41 11.23
C LEU A 118 13.71 13.55 9.79
N ASP A 119 13.48 12.55 8.95
CA ASP A 119 13.91 12.56 7.55
C ASP A 119 13.22 13.69 6.77
N LEU A 120 11.94 13.96 7.05
CA LEU A 120 11.21 15.11 6.48
C LEU A 120 11.77 16.46 6.92
N MET A 121 12.31 16.58 8.14
CA MET A 121 12.93 17.81 8.63
C MET A 121 14.32 18.05 8.04
N GLY A 122 15.01 16.98 7.61
CA GLY A 122 16.35 17.03 7.02
C GLY A 122 16.37 17.34 5.51
N GLU A 123 15.24 17.25 4.82
CA GLU A 123 15.11 17.51 3.37
C GLU A 123 14.90 19.01 3.02
N ALA A 124 15.23 19.93 3.93
CA ALA A 124 15.09 21.40 3.74
C ALA A 124 16.23 22.05 2.94
#